data_AF-A0A1C3XLR9-F1
#
_entry.id   AF-A0A1C3XLR9-F1
#
_cell.length_a   1.000
_cell.length_b   1.000
_cell.length_c   1.000
_cell.angle_alpha   90.00
_cell.angle_beta   90.00
_cell.angle_gamma   90.00
#
_symmetry.space_group_name_H-M   'P 1'
#
loop_
_entity.id
_entity.type
_entity.pdbx_description
1 polymer ?
#
loop_
_entity_poly.entity_id
_entity_poly.type
_entity_poly.pdbx_seq_one_letter_code
_entity_poly.pdbx_strand_id
1 'polypeptide(L)'
;MSRSRAAFACRSVLPKVGLEVIVTAPDEHDRDAAQAQGLTHLIANLLVKMDLRQTRMTTRSFEAMMSAVEMVRHDAPEVLEAILGANPYASGILKRFKSLASALEERT
;
A
#
# COMPACT_ATOMS: atom_id res chain seq x y z
N MET A 1 4.17 28.69 3.44
CA MET A 1 4.19 28.42 4.90
C MET A 1 5.41 27.56 5.21
N SER A 2 6.28 27.99 6.13
CA SER A 2 7.53 27.30 6.44
C SER A 2 7.26 25.89 6.98
N ARG A 3 7.98 24.87 6.47
CA ARG A 3 7.97 23.44 6.86
C ARG A 3 7.93 23.21 8.38
N SER A 4 8.38 24.19 9.17
CA SER A 4 8.45 24.16 10.64
C SER A 4 7.07 24.12 11.34
N ARG A 5 6.02 24.75 10.81
CA ARG A 5 4.71 24.83 11.52
C ARG A 5 3.87 23.56 11.40
N ALA A 6 3.86 22.91 10.24
CA ALA A 6 3.08 21.69 10.01
C ALA A 6 3.63 20.50 10.84
N ALA A 7 4.95 20.32 10.84
CA ALA A 7 5.59 19.27 11.63
C ALA A 7 5.38 19.45 13.14
N PHE A 8 5.33 20.70 13.62
CA PHE A 8 5.00 21.02 15.01
C PHE A 8 3.53 20.70 15.34
N ALA A 9 2.59 21.04 14.45
CA ALA A 9 1.18 20.74 14.63
C ALA A 9 0.93 19.22 14.69
N CYS A 10 1.53 18.44 13.78
CA CYS A 10 1.40 16.98 13.81
C CYS A 10 1.88 16.38 15.14
N ARG A 11 3.05 16.82 15.64
CA ARG A 11 3.62 16.32 16.89
C ARG A 11 2.85 16.71 18.15
N SER A 12 2.07 17.79 18.11
CA SER A 12 1.36 18.30 19.28
C SER A 12 -0.12 17.93 19.32
N VAL A 13 -0.73 17.67 18.16
CA VAL A 13 -2.17 17.41 18.02
C VAL A 13 -2.47 15.93 17.84
N LEU A 14 -1.75 15.22 16.97
CA LEU A 14 -2.07 13.83 16.61
C LEU A 14 -2.00 12.86 17.81
N PRO A 15 -1.03 12.98 18.74
CA PRO A 15 -1.01 12.12 19.93
C PRO A 15 -2.24 12.29 20.83
N LYS A 16 -2.88 13.47 20.83
CA LYS A 16 -4.08 13.74 21.64
C LYS A 16 -5.32 13.01 21.15
N VAL A 17 -5.30 12.53 19.91
CA VAL A 17 -6.37 11.71 19.32
C VAL A 17 -5.98 10.24 19.19
N GLY A 18 -4.93 9.80 19.91
CA GLY A 18 -4.50 8.39 19.96
C GLY A 18 -3.64 7.94 18.78
N LEU A 19 -3.13 8.88 17.96
CA LEU A 19 -2.23 8.55 16.86
C LEU A 19 -0.76 8.56 17.31
N GLU A 20 -0.03 7.53 16.91
CA GLU A 20 1.42 7.51 17.02
C GLU A 20 2.06 8.41 15.94
N VAL A 21 3.03 9.23 16.34
CA VAL A 21 3.75 10.12 15.41
C VAL A 21 5.15 9.58 15.18
N ILE A 22 5.38 9.02 14.00
CA ILE A 22 6.68 8.55 13.55
C ILE A 22 7.41 9.71 12.85
N VAL A 23 8.59 10.08 13.34
CA VAL A 23 9.43 11.12 12.72
C VAL A 23 10.54 10.45 11.93
N THR A 24 10.57 10.67 10.62
CA THR A 24 11.52 10.03 9.69
C THR A 24 11.90 11.00 8.57
N ALA A 25 12.98 10.70 7.84
CA ALA A 25 13.34 11.44 6.63
C ALA A 25 12.37 11.14 5.48
N PRO A 26 12.11 12.07 4.54
CA PRO A 26 11.22 11.82 3.40
C PRO A 26 11.61 10.57 2.59
N ASP A 27 12.91 10.37 2.41
CA ASP A 27 13.46 9.24 1.65
C ASP A 27 13.27 7.88 2.36
N GLU A 28 13.34 7.87 3.70
CA GLU A 28 13.04 6.67 4.51
C GLU A 28 11.54 6.38 4.51
N HIS A 29 10.71 7.41 4.69
CA HIS A 29 9.26 7.33 4.55
C HIS A 29 8.87 6.69 3.22
N ASP A 30 9.43 7.14 2.10
CA ASP A 30 9.05 6.64 0.79
C ASP A 30 9.46 5.17 0.58
N ARG A 31 10.57 4.72 1.18
CA ARG A 31 10.94 3.29 1.18
C ARG A 31 9.93 2.45 1.95
N ASP A 32 9.58 2.87 3.16
CA ASP A 32 8.62 2.14 4.00
C ASP A 32 7.21 2.15 3.38
N ALA A 33 6.79 3.30 2.84
CA ALA A 33 5.52 3.45 2.14
C ALA A 33 5.45 2.58 0.88
N ALA A 34 6.54 2.46 0.11
CA ALA A 34 6.58 1.56 -1.04
C ALA A 34 6.37 0.09 -0.64
N GLN A 35 6.96 -0.31 0.49
CA GLN A 35 6.82 -1.69 1.00
C GLN A 35 5.42 -1.96 1.58
N ALA A 36 4.87 -1.04 2.38
CA ALA A 36 3.59 -1.25 3.06
C ALA A 36 2.40 -0.86 2.18
N GLN A 37 2.36 0.39 1.71
CA GLN A 37 1.26 0.90 0.88
C GLN A 37 1.39 0.44 -0.57
N GLY A 38 2.59 0.54 -1.14
CA GLY A 38 2.82 0.12 -2.53
C GLY A 38 2.45 -1.35 -2.77
N LEU A 39 2.90 -2.26 -1.89
CA LEU A 39 2.53 -3.68 -2.01
C LEU A 39 1.03 -3.91 -1.81
N THR A 40 0.41 -3.27 -0.81
CA THR A 40 -1.03 -3.39 -0.53
C THR A 40 -1.86 -2.95 -1.73
N HIS A 41 -1.60 -1.76 -2.27
CA HIS A 41 -2.33 -1.23 -3.42
C HIS A 41 -2.08 -2.04 -4.70
N LEU A 42 -0.86 -2.56 -4.90
CA LEU A 42 -0.55 -3.45 -6.02
C LEU A 42 -1.41 -4.72 -5.96
N ILE A 43 -1.40 -5.42 -4.82
CA ILE A 43 -2.16 -6.66 -4.64
C ILE A 43 -3.66 -6.39 -4.78
N ALA A 44 -4.17 -5.33 -4.14
CA ALA A 44 -5.57 -4.96 -4.24
C ALA A 44 -5.99 -4.67 -5.69
N ASN A 45 -5.19 -3.91 -6.45
CA ASN A 45 -5.48 -3.63 -7.85
C ASN A 45 -5.51 -4.90 -8.71
N LEU A 46 -4.59 -5.84 -8.47
CA LEU A 46 -4.56 -7.12 -9.16
C LEU A 46 -5.78 -7.97 -8.81
N LEU A 47 -6.12 -8.12 -7.53
CA LEU A 47 -7.26 -8.93 -7.10
C LEU A 47 -8.61 -8.36 -7.58
N VAL A 48 -8.76 -7.03 -7.62
CA VAL A 48 -9.93 -6.38 -8.23
C VAL A 48 -10.00 -6.71 -9.74
N LYS A 49 -8.87 -6.66 -10.45
CA LYS A 49 -8.82 -7.00 -11.89
C LYS A 49 -9.04 -8.47 -12.19
N MET A 50 -8.68 -9.35 -11.26
CA MET A 50 -8.95 -10.79 -11.38
C MET A 50 -10.44 -11.13 -11.25
N ASP A 51 -11.28 -10.19 -10.82
CA ASP A 51 -12.73 -10.36 -10.63
C ASP A 51 -13.07 -11.66 -9.88
N LEU A 52 -12.42 -11.83 -8.71
CA LEU A 52 -12.60 -13.02 -7.89
C LEU A 52 -14.05 -13.12 -7.44
N ARG A 53 -14.73 -14.18 -7.89
CA ARG A 53 -16.13 -14.43 -7.50
C ARG A 53 -16.22 -14.89 -6.07
N GLN A 54 -17.27 -14.46 -5.37
CA GLN A 54 -17.58 -14.95 -4.03
C GLN A 54 -17.73 -16.47 -4.05
N THR A 55 -16.88 -17.16 -3.29
CA THR A 55 -16.89 -18.62 -3.18
C THR A 55 -17.61 -19.03 -1.89
N ARG A 56 -18.28 -20.19 -1.91
CA ARG A 56 -18.84 -20.80 -0.70
C ARG A 56 -17.74 -21.36 0.22
N MET A 57 -16.58 -21.68 -0.35
CA MET A 57 -15.41 -22.16 0.36
C MET A 57 -14.42 -21.01 0.49
N THR A 58 -14.39 -20.40 1.66
CA THR A 58 -13.43 -19.36 2.04
C THR A 58 -12.56 -19.82 3.20
N THR A 59 -11.48 -19.10 3.47
CA THR A 59 -10.63 -19.29 4.65
C THR A 59 -10.49 -17.97 5.38
N ARG A 60 -10.13 -18.02 6.67
CA ARG A 60 -9.84 -16.80 7.45
C ARG A 60 -8.73 -15.94 6.82
N SER A 61 -7.74 -16.58 6.20
CA SER A 61 -6.67 -15.89 5.49
C SER A 61 -7.18 -15.18 4.22
N PHE A 62 -8.08 -15.82 3.47
CA PHE A 62 -8.69 -15.20 2.29
C PHE A 62 -9.60 -14.02 2.69
N GLU A 63 -10.40 -14.16 3.75
CA GLU A 63 -11.22 -13.08 4.30
C GLU A 63 -10.37 -11.88 4.71
N ALA A 64 -9.24 -12.10 5.40
CA ALA A 64 -8.33 -11.03 5.78
C ALA A 64 -7.71 -10.32 4.56
N MET A 65 -7.33 -11.09 3.54
CA MET A 65 -6.83 -10.54 2.28
C MET A 65 -7.89 -9.66 1.61
N MET A 66 -9.12 -10.17 1.46
CA MET A 66 -10.20 -9.39 0.87
C MET A 66 -10.57 -8.17 1.71
N SER A 67 -10.50 -8.24 3.05
CA SER A 67 -10.67 -7.07 3.91
C SER A 67 -9.63 -6.00 3.63
N ALA A 68 -8.37 -6.37 3.37
CA ALA A 68 -7.34 -5.42 2.97
C ALA A 68 -7.61 -4.79 1.59
N VAL A 69 -8.14 -5.57 0.64
CA VAL A 69 -8.58 -5.04 -0.66
C VAL A 69 -9.72 -4.04 -0.50
N GLU A 70 -10.75 -4.36 0.28
CA GLU A 70 -11.91 -3.49 0.50
C GLU A 70 -11.51 -2.15 1.14
N MET A 71 -10.46 -2.13 1.97
CA MET A 71 -9.97 -0.89 2.59
C MET A 71 -9.41 0.12 1.59
N VAL A 72 -8.95 -0.30 0.40
CA VAL A 72 -8.25 0.58 -0.56
C VAL A 72 -8.86 0.62 -1.96
N ARG A 73 -9.76 -0.32 -2.30
CA ARG A 73 -10.30 -0.45 -3.67
C ARG A 73 -11.14 0.74 -4.15
N HIS A 74 -11.62 1.56 -3.22
CA HIS A 74 -12.46 2.72 -3.48
C HIS A 74 -11.69 4.04 -3.39
N ASP A 75 -10.38 3.98 -3.17
CA ASP A 75 -9.54 5.17 -3.23
C ASP A 75 -9.58 5.79 -4.62
N ALA A 76 -9.43 7.12 -4.65
CA ALA A 76 -9.39 7.85 -5.91
C ALA A 76 -8.21 7.36 -6.77
N PRO A 77 -8.33 7.31 -8.11
CA PRO A 77 -7.26 6.85 -8.99
C PRO A 77 -5.92 7.55 -8.75
N GLU A 78 -5.96 8.83 -8.38
CA GLU A 78 -4.79 9.66 -8.07
C GLU A 78 -4.00 9.15 -6.85
N VAL A 79 -4.65 8.44 -5.91
CA VAL A 79 -3.98 7.82 -4.76
C VAL A 79 -3.09 6.67 -5.23
N LEU A 80 -3.59 5.84 -6.14
CA LEU A 80 -2.81 4.75 -6.73
C LEU A 80 -1.62 5.30 -7.51
N GLU A 81 -1.82 6.37 -8.28
CA GLU A 81 -0.75 7.04 -9.02
C GLU A 81 0.30 7.64 -8.09
N ALA A 82 -0.11 8.28 -6.99
CA ALA A 82 0.82 8.80 -6.00
C ALA A 82 1.66 7.67 -5.35
N ILE A 83 1.03 6.54 -5.03
CA ILE A 83 1.68 5.43 -4.33
C ILE A 83 2.58 4.61 -5.25
N LEU A 84 2.15 4.31 -6.48
CA LEU A 84 2.87 3.43 -7.40
C LEU A 84 3.65 4.15 -8.49
N GLY A 85 3.17 5.31 -8.93
CA GLY A 85 3.78 6.11 -9.99
C GLY A 85 4.77 7.13 -9.47
N ALA A 86 4.40 7.90 -8.44
CA ALA A 86 5.22 9.00 -7.92
C ALA A 86 6.28 8.56 -6.89
N ASN A 87 6.06 7.45 -6.17
CA ASN A 87 7.05 6.94 -5.23
C ASN A 87 8.23 6.26 -5.96
N PRO A 88 9.48 6.75 -5.82
CA PRO A 88 10.63 6.23 -6.57
C PRO A 88 10.96 4.76 -6.26
N TYR A 89 10.57 4.26 -5.07
CA TYR A 89 10.84 2.89 -4.63
C TYR A 89 9.76 1.88 -5.05
N ALA A 90 8.55 2.34 -5.38
CA ALA A 90 7.45 1.46 -5.73
C ALA A 90 7.71 0.65 -7.02
N SER A 91 8.42 1.23 -7.98
CA SER A 91 8.81 0.54 -9.21
C SER A 91 9.63 -0.74 -8.96
N GLY A 92 10.45 -0.75 -7.90
CA GLY A 92 11.24 -1.92 -7.48
C GLY A 92 10.37 -3.05 -6.94
N ILE A 93 9.33 -2.71 -6.17
CA ILE A 93 8.35 -3.68 -5.66
C ILE A 93 7.59 -4.33 -6.81
N LEU A 94 7.08 -3.54 -7.76
CA LEU A 94 6.35 -4.05 -8.91
C LEU A 94 7.21 -4.98 -9.78
N LYS A 95 8.46 -4.58 -10.09
CA LYS A 95 9.38 -5.40 -10.88
C LYS A 95 9.69 -6.73 -10.19
N ARG A 96 9.95 -6.69 -8.88
CA ARG A 96 10.23 -7.90 -8.09
C ARG A 96 9.02 -8.83 -8.05
N PHE A 97 7.83 -8.29 -7.79
CA PHE A 97 6.59 -9.06 -7.80
C PHE A 97 6.37 -9.75 -9.15
N LYS A 98 6.47 -8.99 -10.25
CA LYS A 98 6.32 -9.53 -11.61
C LYS A 98 7.32 -10.65 -11.90
N SER A 99 8.60 -10.44 -11.60
CA SER A 99 9.65 -11.44 -11.83
C SER A 99 9.38 -12.74 -11.06
N LEU A 100 8.97 -12.64 -9.79
CA LEU A 100 8.68 -13.83 -8.98
C LEU A 100 7.42 -14.54 -9.45
N ALA A 101 6.39 -13.80 -9.84
CA ALA A 101 5.16 -14.38 -10.37
C ALA A 101 5.41 -15.14 -11.68
N SER A 102 6.15 -14.56 -12.63
CA SER A 102 6.49 -15.23 -13.89
C SER A 102 7.35 -16.48 -13.68
N ALA A 103 8.28 -16.46 -12.71
CA ALA A 103 9.09 -17.64 -12.40
C ALA A 103 8.28 -18.83 -11.82
N LEU A 104 7.04 -18.60 -11.35
CA LEU A 104 6.15 -19.70 -10.94
C LEU A 104 5.56 -20.42 -12.16
N GLU A 105 5.31 -19.71 -13.26
CA GLU A 105 4.78 -20.30 -14.50
C GLU A 105 5.79 -21.27 -15.12
N GLU A 106 7.08 -20.95 -15.10
CA GLU A 106 8.16 -21.80 -15.64
C GLU A 106 8.38 -23.11 -14.86
N ARG A 107 7.80 -23.23 -13.66
CA ARG A 107 7.93 -24.42 -12.80
C ARG A 107 6.72 -25.36 -12.89
N THR A 108 5.69 -24.98 -13.65
CA THR A 108 4.44 -25.74 -13.80
C THR A 108 4.33 -26.29 -15.22
#